data_AF-A0A947HMY0-F1
#
_entry.id   AF-A0A947HMY0-F1
#
_cell.length_a   1.000
_cell.length_b   1.000
_cell.length_c   1.000
_cell.angle_alpha   90.00
_cell.angle_beta   90.00
_cell.angle_gamma   90.00
#
_symmetry.space_group_name_H-M   'P 1'
#
loop_
_entity.id
_entity.type
_entity.pdbx_description
1 polymer ?
#
loop_
_entity_poly.entity_id
_entity_poly.type
_entity_poly.pdbx_seq_one_letter_code
_entity_poly.pdbx_strand_id
1 'polypeptide(L)'
;MTHSQAPLVTRTDQLDPGAVRELVDGWPPLVWLRDGGIVPTTLPDVTRDAWCGLHGIPHSDRPDPLGLLCEPFLDTEFTDADAVRSGNALNSLGFSDADVATLRDRLREPMLRHNALWWEWVHLGYSDVLTAWPGSPEAAREFCDGLLNRAWAHQGDVPGRPPIGSDPERDLSEAFAAVAGSLATVGWSARRDAIKAEIDAAYSEPWRRFHTLRHLAEAWALGRASLARLKADDETRRQLAWTILFHDVVYEPSNRDNEERSARICDERMASAGEGATFRAAVVEAIRWSARHERSTAHSALLKAFFDADMGVLGLAPTRYDEYARAVRDEYLAGGVASADYTRGRFAFLQSVLSHVGEEPIYFGLDPLHDALFRANLRRERDDRRA
;
A
#
# COMPACT_ATOMS: atom_id res chain seq x y z
N MET A 1 27.87 -6.95 -35.17
CA MET A 1 27.74 -6.27 -33.87
C MET A 1 26.37 -6.61 -33.35
N THR A 2 26.32 -7.41 -32.28
CA THR A 2 25.08 -7.88 -31.66
C THR A 2 24.41 -6.71 -30.96
N HIS A 3 23.36 -6.14 -31.56
CA HIS A 3 22.46 -5.25 -30.84
C HIS A 3 21.74 -6.08 -29.78
N SER A 4 22.23 -5.99 -28.55
CA SER A 4 21.51 -6.47 -27.38
C SER A 4 20.20 -5.70 -27.33
N GLN A 5 19.07 -6.34 -27.64
CA GLN A 5 17.77 -5.76 -27.39
C GLN A 5 17.69 -5.47 -25.90
N ALA A 6 17.72 -4.19 -25.52
CA ALA A 6 17.39 -3.79 -24.17
C ALA A 6 15.95 -4.31 -23.90
N PRO A 7 15.69 -4.94 -22.75
CA PRO A 7 14.38 -5.48 -22.46
C PRO A 7 13.32 -4.38 -22.57
N LEU A 8 12.16 -4.71 -23.16
CA LEU A 8 11.03 -3.78 -23.34
C LEU A 8 10.56 -3.18 -22.01
N VAL A 9 10.85 -3.86 -20.89
CA VAL A 9 10.57 -3.44 -19.54
C VAL A 9 11.81 -3.63 -18.67
N THR A 10 12.16 -2.64 -17.86
CA THR A 10 13.29 -2.69 -16.91
C THR A 10 12.76 -2.94 -15.49
N ARG A 11 13.45 -3.77 -14.70
CA ARG A 11 13.10 -3.88 -13.28
C ARG A 11 13.49 -2.58 -12.56
N THR A 12 12.60 -2.01 -11.74
CA THR A 12 12.84 -0.73 -11.09
C THR A 12 14.08 -0.75 -10.17
N ASP A 13 14.41 -1.91 -9.58
CA ASP A 13 15.59 -2.11 -8.72
C ASP A 13 16.93 -2.15 -9.49
N GLN A 14 16.89 -2.15 -10.82
CA GLN A 14 18.06 -2.04 -11.69
C GLN A 14 18.32 -0.61 -12.17
N LEU A 15 17.42 0.33 -11.87
CA LEU A 15 17.58 1.73 -12.20
C LEU A 15 18.52 2.41 -11.21
N ASP A 16 19.35 3.34 -11.69
CA ASP A 16 20.07 4.26 -10.81
C ASP A 16 19.05 5.18 -10.12
N PRO A 17 18.88 5.11 -8.79
CA PRO A 17 17.93 5.96 -8.09
C PRO A 17 18.22 7.46 -8.27
N GLY A 18 19.48 7.84 -8.47
CA GLY A 18 19.87 9.23 -8.72
C GLY A 18 19.37 9.77 -10.07
N ALA A 19 19.19 8.89 -11.05
CA ALA A 19 18.67 9.23 -12.37
C ALA A 19 17.14 9.37 -12.40
N VAL A 20 16.43 8.89 -11.38
CA VAL A 20 14.96 8.94 -11.33
C VAL A 20 14.47 10.30 -10.84
N ARG A 21 13.54 10.88 -11.62
CA ARG A 21 12.79 12.09 -11.23
C ARG A 21 11.62 11.69 -10.37
N GLU A 22 10.78 10.82 -10.89
CA GLU A 22 9.60 10.30 -10.19
C GLU A 22 9.14 8.99 -10.82
N LEU A 23 8.36 8.25 -10.05
CA LEU A 23 7.61 7.11 -10.54
C LEU A 23 6.18 7.55 -10.82
N VAL A 24 5.65 7.16 -11.97
CA VAL A 24 4.28 7.41 -12.40
C VAL A 24 3.46 6.12 -12.25
N ASP A 25 2.38 6.22 -11.49
CA ASP A 25 1.40 5.14 -11.33
C ASP A 25 0.68 4.85 -12.65
N GLY A 26 0.42 3.57 -12.95
CA GLY A 26 -0.16 3.14 -14.23
C GLY A 26 0.02 1.64 -14.45
N TRP A 27 -0.45 1.13 -15.59
CA TRP A 27 -0.33 -0.29 -15.94
C TRP A 27 0.30 -0.48 -17.34
N PRO A 28 1.57 -0.94 -17.44
CA PRO A 28 2.53 -1.06 -16.35
C PRO A 28 2.99 0.32 -15.84
N PRO A 29 3.48 0.43 -14.59
CA PRO A 29 4.03 1.67 -14.07
C PRO A 29 5.19 2.21 -14.90
N LEU A 30 5.31 3.54 -14.96
CA LEU A 30 6.38 4.21 -15.69
C LEU A 30 7.33 4.91 -14.73
N VAL A 31 8.63 4.91 -15.02
CA VAL A 31 9.61 5.75 -14.34
C VAL A 31 9.96 6.90 -15.26
N TRP A 32 9.81 8.13 -14.75
CA TRP A 32 10.28 9.33 -15.43
C TRP A 32 11.68 9.67 -14.94
N LEU A 33 12.64 9.69 -15.86
CA LEU A 33 14.04 10.00 -15.58
C LEU A 33 14.28 11.51 -15.65
N ARG A 34 15.33 11.97 -14.97
CA ARG A 34 15.71 13.39 -14.92
C ARG A 34 16.16 13.94 -16.28
N ASP A 35 16.63 13.07 -17.17
CA ASP A 35 17.01 13.41 -18.54
C ASP A 35 15.81 13.43 -19.52
N GLY A 36 14.60 13.13 -19.03
CA GLY A 36 13.37 13.07 -19.81
C GLY A 36 13.06 11.69 -20.37
N GLY A 37 13.92 10.69 -20.19
CA GLY A 37 13.63 9.31 -20.59
C GLY A 37 12.49 8.70 -19.79
N ILE A 38 11.69 7.84 -20.42
CA ILE A 38 10.60 7.14 -19.75
C ILE A 38 10.79 5.64 -19.88
N VAL A 39 10.66 4.94 -18.76
CA VAL A 39 10.94 3.51 -18.68
C VAL A 39 9.73 2.79 -18.09
N PRO A 40 9.08 1.87 -18.83
CA PRO A 40 8.08 1.01 -18.24
C PRO A 40 8.77 0.01 -17.31
N THR A 41 8.15 -0.23 -16.16
CA THR A 41 8.67 -1.11 -15.11
C THR A 41 7.65 -2.15 -14.70
N THR A 42 8.12 -3.33 -14.29
CA THR A 42 7.25 -4.47 -13.93
C THR A 42 7.34 -4.87 -12.47
N LEU A 43 7.86 -4.01 -11.59
CA LEU A 43 7.81 -4.33 -10.17
C LEU A 43 6.35 -4.25 -9.65
N PRO A 44 5.91 -5.20 -8.81
CA PRO A 44 4.66 -5.09 -8.08
C PRO A 44 4.61 -3.78 -7.27
N ASP A 45 3.42 -3.18 -7.16
CA ASP A 45 3.21 -1.83 -6.59
C ASP A 45 3.99 -1.57 -5.31
N VAL A 46 4.02 -2.52 -4.36
CA VAL A 46 4.68 -2.32 -3.07
C VAL A 46 6.21 -2.42 -3.12
N THR A 47 6.81 -3.19 -4.04
CA THR A 47 8.27 -3.25 -4.22
C THR A 47 8.81 -1.93 -4.75
N ARG A 48 8.02 -1.34 -5.65
CA ARG A 48 8.24 -0.07 -6.29
C ARG A 48 8.05 1.09 -5.30
N ASP A 49 7.00 1.06 -4.46
CA ASP A 49 6.76 2.05 -3.40
C ASP A 49 7.87 2.07 -2.34
N ALA A 50 8.35 0.90 -1.91
CA ALA A 50 9.43 0.79 -0.93
C ALA A 50 10.80 1.18 -1.49
N TRP A 51 11.11 0.84 -2.75
CA TRP A 51 12.33 1.30 -3.41
C TRP A 51 12.33 2.82 -3.57
N CYS A 52 11.20 3.40 -3.96
CA CYS A 52 11.06 4.85 -4.04
C CYS A 52 11.21 5.50 -2.65
N GLY A 53 10.60 4.91 -1.61
CA GLY A 53 10.76 5.37 -0.22
C GLY A 53 12.22 5.32 0.28
N LEU A 54 12.97 4.26 -0.05
CA LEU A 54 14.39 4.13 0.31
C LEU A 54 15.26 5.23 -0.31
N HIS A 55 14.92 5.65 -1.52
CA HIS A 55 15.72 6.58 -2.31
C HIS A 55 15.15 8.01 -2.39
N GLY A 56 14.04 8.29 -1.70
CA GLY A 56 13.41 9.60 -1.71
C GLY A 56 12.80 9.97 -3.07
N ILE A 57 12.36 8.98 -3.84
CA ILE A 57 11.75 9.17 -5.15
C ILE A 57 10.24 9.39 -4.96
N PRO A 58 9.66 10.48 -5.50
CA PRO A 58 8.22 10.72 -5.41
C PRO A 58 7.43 9.80 -6.35
N HIS A 59 6.21 9.43 -5.94
CA HIS A 59 5.20 8.75 -6.76
C HIS A 59 4.26 9.77 -7.35
N SER A 60 3.74 9.64 -8.55
CA SER A 60 2.76 10.58 -9.08
C SER A 60 1.66 9.85 -9.83
N ASP A 61 0.43 10.33 -9.69
CA ASP A 61 -0.69 9.89 -10.50
C ASP A 61 -0.79 10.82 -11.71
N ARG A 62 0.03 10.56 -12.72
CA ARG A 62 0.00 11.35 -13.95
C ARG A 62 -0.95 10.70 -14.95
N PRO A 63 -1.70 11.51 -15.70
CA PRO A 63 -2.61 11.00 -16.71
C PRO A 63 -1.83 10.24 -17.79
N ASP A 64 -2.47 9.21 -18.33
CA ASP A 64 -1.96 8.42 -19.44
C ASP A 64 -2.59 8.87 -20.78
N PRO A 65 -1.97 9.82 -21.50
CA PRO A 65 -2.46 10.23 -22.81
C PRO A 65 -2.32 9.13 -23.87
N LEU A 66 -1.44 8.12 -23.69
CA LEU A 66 -1.34 7.01 -24.64
C LEU A 66 -2.56 6.10 -24.53
N GLY A 67 -2.98 5.77 -23.31
CA GLY A 67 -4.24 5.08 -23.04
C GLY A 67 -5.44 5.76 -23.71
N LEU A 68 -5.60 7.07 -23.49
CA LEU A 68 -6.68 7.87 -24.07
C LEU A 68 -6.65 7.93 -25.61
N LEU A 69 -5.45 7.92 -26.20
CA LEU A 69 -5.28 7.87 -27.65
C LEU A 69 -5.62 6.49 -28.21
N CYS A 70 -5.36 5.42 -27.46
CA CYS A 70 -5.58 4.04 -27.88
C CYS A 70 -6.97 3.48 -27.57
N GLU A 71 -7.81 4.16 -26.76
CA GLU A 71 -9.20 3.75 -26.49
C GLU A 71 -10.00 3.30 -27.74
N PRO A 72 -9.94 3.99 -28.92
CA PRO A 72 -10.69 3.57 -30.11
C PRO A 72 -10.24 2.26 -30.75
N PHE A 73 -9.12 1.68 -30.30
CA PHE A 73 -8.54 0.45 -30.85
C PHE A 73 -8.73 -0.76 -29.94
N LEU A 74 -9.34 -0.59 -28.76
CA LEU A 74 -9.75 -1.69 -27.88
C LEU A 74 -10.82 -2.55 -28.55
N ASP A 75 -10.90 -3.81 -28.15
CA ASP A 75 -11.92 -4.75 -28.64
C ASP A 75 -13.25 -4.54 -27.90
N THR A 76 -13.62 -3.29 -27.64
CA THR A 76 -14.85 -2.90 -26.96
C THR A 76 -15.57 -1.82 -27.77
N GLU A 77 -16.84 -1.58 -27.48
CA GLU A 77 -17.57 -0.51 -28.15
C GLU A 77 -16.95 0.86 -27.80
N PHE A 78 -16.61 1.63 -28.83
CA PHE A 78 -16.16 3.01 -28.70
C PHE A 78 -17.20 3.96 -29.28
N THR A 79 -17.99 4.57 -28.39
CA THR A 79 -19.13 5.41 -28.74
C THR A 79 -18.72 6.87 -28.98
N ASP A 80 -19.62 7.67 -29.57
CA ASP A 80 -19.43 9.12 -29.68
C ASP A 80 -19.22 9.79 -28.31
N ALA A 81 -19.84 9.25 -27.25
CA ALA A 81 -19.64 9.73 -25.88
C ALA A 81 -18.22 9.46 -25.37
N ASP A 82 -17.64 8.30 -25.71
CA ASP A 82 -16.24 7.96 -25.41
C ASP A 82 -15.27 8.86 -26.18
N ALA A 83 -15.58 9.16 -27.44
CA ALA A 83 -14.81 10.08 -28.28
C ALA A 83 -14.76 11.49 -27.68
N VAL A 84 -15.90 12.01 -27.20
CA VAL A 84 -15.98 13.32 -26.53
C VAL A 84 -15.24 13.30 -25.20
N ARG A 85 -15.41 12.25 -24.37
CA ARG A 85 -14.72 12.12 -23.08
C ARG A 85 -13.20 12.12 -23.26
N SER A 86 -12.68 11.20 -24.06
CA SER A 86 -11.23 11.05 -24.29
C SER A 86 -10.62 12.28 -24.98
N GLY A 87 -11.36 12.90 -25.92
CA GLY A 87 -10.96 14.16 -26.55
C GLY A 87 -10.84 15.31 -25.55
N ASN A 88 -11.83 15.50 -24.68
CA ASN A 88 -11.76 16.53 -23.62
C ASN A 88 -10.62 16.28 -22.64
N ALA A 89 -10.38 15.02 -22.27
CA ALA A 89 -9.25 14.65 -21.41
C ALA A 89 -7.91 15.00 -22.08
N LEU A 90 -7.71 14.63 -23.35
CA LEU A 90 -6.50 14.97 -24.10
C LEU A 90 -6.34 16.49 -24.29
N ASN A 91 -7.43 17.22 -24.53
CA ASN A 91 -7.42 18.69 -24.59
C ASN A 91 -6.94 19.33 -23.29
N SER A 92 -7.33 18.77 -22.14
CA SER A 92 -6.84 19.24 -20.83
C SER A 92 -5.34 18.99 -20.60
N LEU A 93 -4.74 18.09 -21.37
CA LEU A 93 -3.30 17.78 -21.38
C LEU A 93 -2.52 18.57 -22.44
N GLY A 94 -3.16 19.50 -23.14
CA GLY A 94 -2.52 20.36 -24.12
C GLY A 94 -2.39 19.77 -25.52
N PHE A 95 -3.15 18.72 -25.86
CA PHE A 95 -3.31 18.25 -27.23
C PHE A 95 -4.50 18.95 -27.87
N SER A 96 -4.38 19.49 -29.08
CA SER A 96 -5.56 20.01 -29.80
C SER A 96 -6.34 18.87 -30.46
N ASP A 97 -7.61 19.09 -30.81
CA ASP A 97 -8.40 18.10 -31.56
C ASP A 97 -7.69 17.65 -32.86
N ALA A 98 -6.98 18.56 -33.52
CA ALA A 98 -6.18 18.27 -34.71
C ALA A 98 -4.96 17.38 -34.39
N ASP A 99 -4.29 17.62 -33.25
CA ASP A 99 -3.20 16.76 -32.77
C ASP A 99 -3.73 15.36 -32.47
N VAL A 100 -4.85 15.26 -31.75
CA VAL A 100 -5.48 13.98 -31.38
C VAL A 100 -5.84 13.17 -32.62
N ALA A 101 -6.46 13.81 -33.62
CA ALA A 101 -6.78 13.15 -34.90
C ALA A 101 -5.54 12.61 -35.60
N THR A 102 -4.46 13.41 -35.67
CA THR A 102 -3.19 13.03 -36.30
C THR A 102 -2.51 11.88 -35.56
N LEU A 103 -2.49 11.93 -34.23
CA LEU A 103 -1.89 10.89 -33.39
C LEU A 103 -2.65 9.57 -33.48
N ARG A 104 -3.99 9.61 -33.46
CA ARG A 104 -4.85 8.43 -33.65
C ARG A 104 -4.67 7.84 -35.04
N ASP A 105 -4.58 8.65 -36.09
CA ASP A 105 -4.33 8.15 -37.45
C ASP A 105 -2.99 7.39 -37.53
N ARG A 106 -1.95 7.94 -36.90
CA ARG A 106 -0.63 7.31 -36.81
C ARG A 106 -0.64 5.99 -36.03
N LEU A 107 -1.46 5.88 -34.98
CA LEU A 107 -1.57 4.69 -34.13
C LEU A 107 -2.53 3.62 -34.68
N ARG A 108 -3.45 4.01 -35.57
CA ARG A 108 -4.57 3.18 -36.04
C ARG A 108 -4.13 1.82 -36.54
N GLU A 109 -3.29 1.80 -37.58
CA GLU A 109 -2.92 0.54 -38.22
C GLU A 109 -2.05 -0.36 -37.32
N PRO A 110 -1.00 0.14 -36.64
CA PRO A 110 -0.25 -0.63 -35.66
C PRO A 110 -1.12 -1.23 -34.55
N MET A 111 -2.03 -0.43 -33.98
CA MET A 111 -2.80 -0.86 -32.82
C MET A 111 -3.94 -1.80 -33.14
N LEU A 112 -4.60 -1.63 -34.29
CA LEU A 112 -5.59 -2.62 -34.75
C LEU A 112 -4.92 -3.97 -35.05
N ARG A 113 -3.74 -3.99 -35.66
CA ARG A 113 -3.00 -5.25 -35.90
C ARG A 113 -2.55 -5.91 -34.61
N HIS A 114 -2.04 -5.13 -33.66
CA HIS A 114 -1.64 -5.64 -32.36
C HIS A 114 -2.84 -6.20 -31.61
N ASN A 115 -3.92 -5.43 -31.50
CA ASN A 115 -5.07 -5.84 -30.72
C ASN A 115 -5.82 -7.05 -31.32
N ALA A 116 -5.76 -7.23 -32.64
CA ALA A 116 -6.27 -8.43 -33.29
C ALA A 116 -5.58 -9.74 -32.84
N LEU A 117 -4.40 -9.66 -32.20
CA LEU A 117 -3.68 -10.81 -31.65
C LEU A 117 -3.96 -11.05 -30.16
N TRP A 118 -4.21 -9.98 -29.40
CA TRP A 118 -4.31 -10.01 -27.94
C TRP A 118 -5.74 -9.95 -27.42
N TRP A 119 -6.68 -9.43 -28.22
CA TRP A 119 -8.05 -9.15 -27.81
C TRP A 119 -8.07 -8.42 -26.47
N GLU A 120 -7.47 -7.23 -26.40
CA GLU A 120 -7.51 -6.39 -25.22
C GLU A 120 -8.78 -5.51 -25.23
N TRP A 121 -9.51 -5.58 -24.12
CA TRP A 121 -10.82 -4.94 -23.92
C TRP A 121 -10.76 -3.80 -22.90
N VAL A 122 -9.65 -3.73 -22.15
CA VAL A 122 -9.54 -2.91 -20.93
C VAL A 122 -8.59 -1.74 -21.12
N HIS A 123 -7.38 -1.98 -21.65
CA HIS A 123 -6.35 -0.94 -21.73
C HIS A 123 -5.29 -1.28 -22.79
N LEU A 124 -4.83 -0.26 -23.50
CA LEU A 124 -3.65 -0.30 -24.38
C LEU A 124 -2.81 0.94 -24.07
N GLY A 125 -1.55 0.77 -23.71
CA GLY A 125 -0.70 1.85 -23.21
C GLY A 125 0.71 1.84 -23.80
N TYR A 126 1.67 2.41 -23.06
CA TYR A 126 3.05 2.60 -23.51
C TYR A 126 3.71 1.32 -24.03
N SER A 127 3.56 0.20 -23.32
CA SER A 127 4.20 -1.07 -23.69
C SER A 127 3.59 -1.71 -24.95
N ASP A 128 2.28 -1.51 -25.16
CA ASP A 128 1.56 -2.04 -26.32
C ASP A 128 1.96 -1.27 -27.58
N VAL A 129 2.06 0.06 -27.48
CA VAL A 129 2.53 0.92 -28.57
C VAL A 129 3.99 0.57 -28.94
N LEU A 130 4.87 0.36 -27.96
CA LEU A 130 6.24 -0.08 -28.22
C LEU A 130 6.28 -1.41 -28.98
N THR A 131 5.41 -2.35 -28.61
CA THR A 131 5.36 -3.69 -29.21
C THR A 131 4.75 -3.66 -30.61
N ALA A 132 3.76 -2.80 -30.83
CA ALA A 132 3.03 -2.69 -32.08
C ALA A 132 3.73 -1.85 -33.15
N TRP A 133 4.74 -1.06 -32.77
CA TRP A 133 5.33 -0.05 -33.63
C TRP A 133 5.95 -0.64 -34.91
N PRO A 134 5.63 -0.11 -36.12
CA PRO A 134 6.10 -0.67 -37.38
C PRO A 134 7.56 -0.30 -37.74
N GLY A 135 8.28 0.37 -36.83
CA GLY A 135 9.63 0.88 -37.01
C GLY A 135 10.63 0.33 -35.99
N SER A 136 11.75 1.03 -35.78
CA SER A 136 12.73 0.63 -34.77
C SER A 136 12.20 0.88 -33.34
N PRO A 137 12.65 0.11 -32.34
CA PRO A 137 12.30 0.34 -30.93
C PRO A 137 12.66 1.74 -30.45
N GLU A 138 13.73 2.34 -30.97
CA GLU A 138 14.17 3.69 -30.62
C GLU A 138 13.17 4.74 -31.13
N ALA A 139 12.69 4.59 -32.37
CA ALA A 139 11.67 5.48 -32.92
C ALA A 139 10.31 5.34 -32.19
N ALA A 140 9.99 4.15 -31.70
CA ALA A 140 8.81 3.92 -30.87
C ALA A 140 8.94 4.63 -29.52
N ARG A 141 10.09 4.50 -28.85
CA ARG A 141 10.40 5.19 -27.58
C ARG A 141 10.38 6.70 -27.76
N GLU A 142 11.02 7.24 -28.80
CA GLU A 142 11.02 8.67 -29.08
C GLU A 142 9.59 9.21 -29.23
N PHE A 143 8.71 8.46 -29.91
CA PHE A 143 7.30 8.82 -30.03
C PHE A 143 6.58 8.81 -28.68
N CYS A 144 6.66 7.70 -27.93
CA CYS A 144 5.97 7.56 -26.64
C CYS A 144 6.49 8.57 -25.60
N ASP A 145 7.81 8.69 -25.47
CA ASP A 145 8.46 9.57 -24.51
C ASP A 145 8.15 11.04 -24.82
N GLY A 146 8.19 11.43 -26.10
CA GLY A 146 7.84 12.80 -26.51
C GLY A 146 6.39 13.16 -26.16
N LEU A 147 5.47 12.20 -26.28
CA LEU A 147 4.05 12.39 -26.00
C LEU A 147 3.78 12.53 -24.49
N LEU A 148 4.34 11.63 -23.69
CA LEU A 148 4.22 11.67 -22.24
C LEU A 148 4.92 12.90 -21.65
N ASN A 149 6.13 13.26 -22.12
CA ASN A 149 6.80 14.48 -21.69
C ASN A 149 5.98 15.73 -22.01
N ARG A 150 5.35 15.81 -23.19
CA ARG A 150 4.45 16.94 -23.54
C ARG A 150 3.28 17.04 -22.56
N ALA A 151 2.62 15.92 -22.27
CA ALA A 151 1.47 15.89 -21.36
C ALA A 151 1.86 16.21 -19.91
N TRP A 152 2.94 15.61 -19.41
CA TRP A 152 3.38 15.77 -18.02
C TRP A 152 4.01 17.14 -17.77
N ALA A 153 4.70 17.72 -18.76
CA ALA A 153 5.16 19.10 -18.68
C ALA A 153 4.00 20.10 -18.64
N HIS A 154 2.90 19.83 -19.37
CA HIS A 154 1.70 20.67 -19.34
C HIS A 154 1.05 20.72 -17.95
N GLN A 155 1.17 19.66 -17.16
CA GLN A 155 0.65 19.61 -15.78
C GLN A 155 1.55 20.26 -14.73
N GLY A 156 2.83 20.50 -15.03
CA GLY A 156 3.81 20.97 -14.05
C GLY A 156 4.19 19.89 -13.02
N ASP A 157 4.72 20.34 -11.87
CA ASP A 157 5.06 19.45 -10.76
C ASP A 157 3.78 19.00 -10.04
N VAL A 158 3.58 17.69 -9.97
CA VAL A 158 2.46 17.06 -9.26
C VAL A 158 3.00 16.55 -7.93
N PRO A 159 2.44 16.95 -6.77
CA PRO A 159 2.89 16.45 -5.47
C PRO A 159 2.71 14.93 -5.41
N GLY A 160 3.71 14.23 -4.89
CA GLY A 160 3.68 12.79 -4.99
C GLY A 160 2.69 12.06 -4.07
N ARG A 161 2.25 10.85 -4.44
CA ARG A 161 1.45 9.99 -3.55
C ARG A 161 2.33 9.58 -2.36
N PRO A 162 1.86 9.77 -1.12
CA PRO A 162 2.70 9.55 0.04
C PRO A 162 2.66 8.05 0.48
N PRO A 163 3.71 7.51 1.13
CA PRO A 163 3.86 6.08 1.45
C PRO A 163 2.74 5.51 2.36
N ILE A 164 2.66 4.19 2.54
CA ILE A 164 1.71 3.55 3.49
C ILE A 164 1.78 4.24 4.86
N GLY A 165 0.64 4.70 5.39
CA GLY A 165 0.54 5.41 6.68
C GLY A 165 0.95 6.90 6.65
N SER A 166 1.06 7.49 5.47
CA SER A 166 1.51 8.88 5.30
C SER A 166 0.43 9.96 5.38
N ASP A 167 -0.84 9.56 5.39
CA ASP A 167 -1.95 10.39 5.83
C ASP A 167 -2.68 9.70 6.99
N PRO A 168 -2.10 9.75 8.21
CA PRO A 168 -2.66 9.07 9.37
C PRO A 168 -4.09 9.50 9.71
N GLU A 169 -4.43 10.76 9.42
CA GLU A 169 -5.76 11.30 9.69
C GLU A 169 -6.79 10.67 8.76
N ARG A 170 -6.50 10.57 7.46
CA ARG A 170 -7.35 9.89 6.50
C ARG A 170 -7.49 8.41 6.83
N ASP A 171 -6.38 7.69 7.03
CA ASP A 171 -6.41 6.25 7.28
C ASP A 171 -7.20 5.93 8.55
N LEU A 172 -6.98 6.69 9.62
CA LEU A 172 -7.75 6.53 10.85
C LEU A 172 -9.24 6.87 10.66
N SER A 173 -9.55 7.93 9.90
CA SER A 173 -10.93 8.27 9.53
C SER A 173 -11.63 7.15 8.76
N GLU A 174 -10.92 6.48 7.85
CA GLU A 174 -11.45 5.35 7.10
C GLU A 174 -11.68 4.11 7.99
N ALA A 175 -10.80 3.85 8.97
CA ALA A 175 -11.02 2.79 9.97
C ALA A 175 -12.29 3.05 10.80
N PHE A 176 -12.49 4.28 11.28
CA PHE A 176 -13.71 4.68 11.98
C PHE A 176 -14.95 4.60 11.07
N ALA A 177 -14.82 4.92 9.78
CA ALA A 177 -15.90 4.77 8.82
C ALA A 177 -16.25 3.30 8.53
N ALA A 178 -15.28 2.39 8.54
CA ALA A 178 -15.51 0.96 8.36
C ALA A 178 -16.32 0.35 9.52
N VAL A 179 -16.06 0.79 10.76
CA VAL A 179 -16.89 0.44 11.92
C VAL A 179 -18.35 0.93 11.75
N ALA A 180 -18.58 2.01 10.99
CA ALA A 180 -19.91 2.57 10.72
C ALA A 180 -20.73 1.84 9.65
N GLY A 181 -20.18 0.80 9.03
CA GLY A 181 -20.65 0.28 7.74
C GLY A 181 -21.95 -0.53 7.69
N SER A 182 -22.73 -0.70 8.76
CA SER A 182 -24.03 -1.39 8.62
C SER A 182 -25.10 -0.91 9.62
N LEU A 183 -26.05 -0.15 9.06
CA LEU A 183 -27.40 0.19 9.52
C LEU A 183 -27.63 1.64 9.95
N ALA A 184 -28.33 2.34 9.05
CA ALA A 184 -28.87 3.69 9.11
C ALA A 184 -29.88 3.89 10.26
N THR A 185 -29.42 3.78 11.50
CA THR A 185 -30.24 4.05 12.69
C THR A 185 -29.82 5.36 13.35
N VAL A 186 -30.83 6.09 13.82
CA VAL A 186 -30.69 7.33 14.59
C VAL A 186 -29.91 7.03 15.88
N GLY A 187 -28.86 7.81 16.16
CA GLY A 187 -28.02 7.66 17.35
C GLY A 187 -26.62 7.10 17.09
N TRP A 188 -26.30 6.71 15.83
CA TRP A 188 -24.96 6.25 15.46
C TRP A 188 -23.88 7.33 15.61
N SER A 189 -24.15 8.58 15.23
CA SER A 189 -23.16 9.66 15.31
C SER A 189 -22.63 9.84 16.73
N ALA A 190 -23.51 9.92 17.72
CA ALA A 190 -23.12 10.06 19.13
C ALA A 190 -22.31 8.86 19.66
N ARG A 191 -22.67 7.63 19.27
CA ARG A 191 -21.92 6.42 19.68
C ARG A 191 -20.57 6.31 18.99
N ARG A 192 -20.51 6.61 17.69
CA ARG A 192 -19.25 6.70 16.92
C ARG A 192 -18.33 7.73 17.54
N ASP A 193 -18.85 8.91 17.87
CA ASP A 193 -18.05 9.98 18.46
C ASP A 193 -17.56 9.59 19.87
N ALA A 194 -18.37 8.85 20.65
CA ALA A 194 -17.95 8.29 21.93
C ALA A 194 -16.85 7.23 21.78
N ILE A 195 -16.97 6.29 20.83
CA ILE A 195 -15.93 5.31 20.52
C ILE A 195 -14.66 6.02 20.07
N LYS A 196 -14.78 7.01 19.17
CA LYS A 196 -13.64 7.79 18.71
C LYS A 196 -12.95 8.48 19.88
N ALA A 197 -13.70 9.13 20.78
CA ALA A 197 -13.13 9.78 21.95
C ALA A 197 -12.43 8.80 22.90
N GLU A 198 -12.96 7.59 23.07
CA GLU A 198 -12.34 6.52 23.86
C GLU A 198 -11.01 6.05 23.24
N ILE A 199 -10.99 5.81 21.93
CA ILE A 199 -9.76 5.46 21.20
C ILE A 199 -8.75 6.62 21.24
N ASP A 200 -9.18 7.84 20.95
CA ASP A 200 -8.31 9.03 21.02
C ASP A 200 -7.69 9.17 22.41
N ALA A 201 -8.47 8.97 23.48
CA ALA A 201 -7.97 9.05 24.85
C ALA A 201 -6.94 7.94 25.16
N ALA A 202 -7.25 6.68 24.81
CA ALA A 202 -6.38 5.54 25.09
C ALA A 202 -5.04 5.63 24.35
N TYR A 203 -5.06 5.96 23.06
CA TYR A 203 -3.86 5.98 22.22
C TYR A 203 -3.11 7.33 22.24
N SER A 204 -3.60 8.31 23.01
CA SER A 204 -2.91 9.58 23.27
C SER A 204 -2.34 9.68 24.68
N GLU A 205 -2.34 8.58 25.45
CA GLU A 205 -1.73 8.55 26.78
C GLU A 205 -0.25 9.00 26.70
N PRO A 206 0.21 9.95 27.55
CA PRO A 206 1.50 10.64 27.35
C PRO A 206 2.74 9.75 27.34
N TRP A 207 2.62 8.55 27.92
CA TRP A 207 3.68 7.58 28.06
C TRP A 207 3.77 6.63 26.84
N ARG A 208 2.72 6.54 26.02
CA ARG A 208 2.73 5.78 24.76
C ARG A 208 3.56 6.52 23.72
N ARG A 209 4.51 5.81 23.11
CA ARG A 209 5.43 6.31 22.09
C ARG A 209 5.23 5.59 20.77
N PHE A 210 4.88 4.31 20.81
CA PHE A 210 4.58 3.51 19.62
C PHE A 210 3.08 3.27 19.48
N HIS A 211 2.43 2.71 20.51
CA HIS A 211 0.99 2.35 20.49
C HIS A 211 0.12 3.61 20.52
N THR A 212 0.12 4.34 19.42
CA THR A 212 -0.46 5.68 19.25
C THR A 212 -1.46 5.69 18.11
N LEU A 213 -2.14 6.81 17.88
CA LEU A 213 -3.01 6.96 16.71
C LEU A 213 -2.29 6.74 15.36
N ARG A 214 -0.97 7.01 15.30
CA ARG A 214 -0.15 6.69 14.12
C ARG A 214 -0.07 5.18 13.88
N HIS A 215 0.11 4.38 14.93
CA HIS A 215 0.11 2.91 14.83
C HIS A 215 -1.22 2.40 14.27
N LEU A 216 -2.34 2.93 14.77
CA LEU A 216 -3.66 2.54 14.26
C LEU A 216 -3.84 2.83 12.78
N ALA A 217 -3.38 3.99 12.32
CA ALA A 217 -3.44 4.37 10.91
C ALA A 217 -2.55 3.45 10.03
N GLU A 218 -1.31 3.20 10.46
CA GLU A 218 -0.38 2.31 9.76
C GLU A 218 -0.93 0.87 9.70
N ALA A 219 -1.42 0.35 10.83
CA ALA A 219 -2.04 -0.98 10.91
C ALA A 219 -3.27 -1.08 10.01
N TRP A 220 -4.11 -0.04 9.97
CA TRP A 220 -5.25 0.01 9.04
C TRP A 220 -4.81 -0.05 7.58
N ALA A 221 -3.82 0.75 7.20
CA ALA A 221 -3.32 0.78 5.83
C ALA A 221 -2.74 -0.58 5.40
N LEU A 222 -1.91 -1.20 6.25
CA LEU A 222 -1.35 -2.54 6.04
C LEU A 222 -2.44 -3.62 5.99
N GLY A 223 -3.38 -3.56 6.91
CA GLY A 223 -4.52 -4.46 6.97
C GLY A 223 -5.39 -4.41 5.72
N ARG A 224 -5.67 -3.22 5.18
CA ARG A 224 -6.40 -3.07 3.91
C ARG A 224 -5.66 -3.69 2.73
N ALA A 225 -4.35 -3.49 2.64
CA ALA A 225 -3.53 -4.11 1.60
C ALA A 225 -3.61 -5.65 1.68
N SER A 226 -3.52 -6.19 2.90
CA SER A 226 -3.66 -7.63 3.15
C SER A 226 -5.05 -8.16 2.76
N LEU A 227 -6.13 -7.50 3.17
CA LEU A 227 -7.51 -7.88 2.82
C LEU A 227 -7.74 -7.92 1.30
N ALA A 228 -7.22 -6.93 0.56
CA ALA A 228 -7.34 -6.88 -0.89
C ALA A 228 -6.67 -8.11 -1.54
N ARG A 229 -5.48 -8.50 -1.06
CA ARG A 229 -4.76 -9.68 -1.55
C ARG A 229 -5.47 -10.99 -1.19
N LEU A 230 -6.02 -11.07 0.03
CA LEU A 230 -6.79 -12.20 0.53
C LEU A 230 -8.18 -12.32 -0.10
N LYS A 231 -8.61 -11.32 -0.89
CA LYS A 231 -9.96 -11.23 -1.47
C LYS A 231 -11.05 -11.34 -0.41
N ALA A 232 -10.79 -10.71 0.75
CA ALA A 232 -11.71 -10.72 1.86
C ALA A 232 -12.96 -9.87 1.58
N ASP A 233 -14.08 -10.23 2.20
CA ASP A 233 -15.35 -9.52 2.06
C ASP A 233 -15.43 -8.27 2.94
N ASP A 234 -16.49 -7.48 2.74
CA ASP A 234 -16.75 -6.28 3.53
C ASP A 234 -16.99 -6.58 5.01
N GLU A 235 -17.55 -7.75 5.36
CA GLU A 235 -17.72 -8.14 6.76
C GLU A 235 -16.36 -8.29 7.45
N THR A 236 -15.42 -9.01 6.83
CA THR A 236 -14.05 -9.17 7.32
C THR A 236 -13.35 -7.82 7.43
N ARG A 237 -13.58 -6.90 6.48
CA ARG A 237 -13.05 -5.53 6.53
C ARG A 237 -13.55 -4.76 7.75
N ARG A 238 -14.83 -4.89 8.10
CA ARG A 238 -15.39 -4.28 9.33
C ARG A 238 -14.85 -4.95 10.59
N GLN A 239 -14.73 -6.27 10.60
CA GLN A 239 -14.13 -7.01 11.73
C GLN A 239 -12.69 -6.56 11.98
N LEU A 240 -11.90 -6.39 10.91
CA LEU A 240 -10.53 -5.90 11.00
C LEU A 240 -10.47 -4.49 11.59
N ALA A 241 -11.38 -3.59 11.19
CA ALA A 241 -11.44 -2.24 11.74
C ALA A 241 -11.67 -2.24 13.26
N TRP A 242 -12.65 -3.02 13.73
CA TRP A 242 -12.90 -3.21 15.17
C TRP A 242 -11.68 -3.78 15.89
N THR A 243 -11.06 -4.81 15.30
CA THR A 243 -9.88 -5.47 15.87
C THR A 243 -8.72 -4.48 16.03
N ILE A 244 -8.38 -3.72 14.98
CA ILE A 244 -7.29 -2.74 14.99
C ILE A 244 -7.55 -1.62 16.00
N LEU A 245 -8.74 -1.05 16.03
CA LEU A 245 -9.02 0.06 16.96
C LEU A 245 -8.91 -0.39 18.43
N PHE A 246 -9.30 -1.63 18.75
CA PHE A 246 -9.41 -2.07 20.13
C PHE A 246 -8.28 -2.97 20.65
N HIS A 247 -7.42 -3.55 19.79
CA HIS A 247 -6.45 -4.57 20.25
C HIS A 247 -5.56 -4.12 21.42
N ASP A 248 -5.09 -2.87 21.41
CA ASP A 248 -4.26 -2.27 22.46
C ASP A 248 -4.94 -1.08 23.16
N VAL A 249 -6.28 -1.05 23.18
CA VAL A 249 -7.01 0.02 23.89
C VAL A 249 -6.65 0.02 25.38
N VAL A 250 -6.43 -1.16 25.97
CA VAL A 250 -5.75 -1.32 27.24
C VAL A 250 -4.32 -1.74 26.96
N TYR A 251 -3.37 -0.95 27.44
CA TYR A 251 -1.95 -1.27 27.34
C TYR A 251 -1.29 -0.97 28.68
N GLU A 252 -0.62 -1.96 29.24
CA GLU A 252 0.18 -1.85 30.45
C GLU A 252 1.37 -2.81 30.30
N PRO A 253 2.58 -2.34 29.97
CA PRO A 253 3.70 -3.20 29.53
C PRO A 253 4.07 -4.34 30.50
N SER A 254 3.80 -4.18 31.80
CA SER A 254 4.09 -5.18 32.83
C SER A 254 2.94 -6.17 33.09
N ASN A 255 1.79 -5.99 32.45
CA ASN A 255 0.60 -6.79 32.66
C ASN A 255 0.35 -7.75 31.49
N ARG A 256 -0.17 -8.94 31.79
CA ARG A 256 -0.42 -10.03 30.83
C ARG A 256 -1.89 -10.18 30.45
N ASP A 257 -2.76 -9.34 30.99
CA ASP A 257 -4.20 -9.39 30.75
C ASP A 257 -4.71 -8.29 29.82
N ASN A 258 -3.80 -7.51 29.21
CA ASN A 258 -4.12 -6.38 28.33
C ASN A 258 -5.06 -6.82 27.21
N GLU A 259 -4.74 -7.89 26.48
CA GLU A 259 -5.51 -8.37 25.34
C GLU A 259 -6.89 -8.89 25.76
N GLU A 260 -7.00 -9.54 26.92
CA GLU A 260 -8.29 -9.98 27.45
C GLU A 260 -9.16 -8.79 27.86
N ARG A 261 -8.57 -7.75 28.46
CA ARG A 261 -9.28 -6.52 28.85
C ARG A 261 -9.72 -5.73 27.61
N SER A 262 -8.83 -5.56 26.64
CA SER A 262 -9.10 -4.96 25.33
C SER A 262 -10.24 -5.70 24.62
N ALA A 263 -10.21 -7.03 24.59
CA ALA A 263 -11.25 -7.84 23.98
C ALA A 263 -12.62 -7.67 24.65
N ARG A 264 -12.67 -7.61 25.99
CA ARG A 264 -13.91 -7.35 26.74
C ARG A 264 -14.49 -5.98 26.43
N ILE A 265 -13.66 -4.93 26.44
CA ILE A 265 -14.09 -3.58 26.09
C ILE A 265 -14.64 -3.56 24.66
N CYS A 266 -13.93 -4.17 23.71
CA CYS A 266 -14.39 -4.27 22.32
C CYS A 266 -15.74 -4.99 22.22
N ASP A 267 -15.92 -6.11 22.93
CA ASP A 267 -17.16 -6.89 22.92
C ASP A 267 -18.38 -6.10 23.42
N GLU A 268 -18.18 -5.31 24.48
CA GLU A 268 -19.18 -4.39 25.03
C GLU A 268 -19.53 -3.28 24.04
N ARG A 269 -18.52 -2.67 23.40
CA ARG A 269 -18.74 -1.59 22.41
C ARG A 269 -19.46 -2.11 21.17
N MET A 270 -19.05 -3.26 20.65
CA MET A 270 -19.74 -3.90 19.53
C MET A 270 -21.19 -4.30 19.89
N ALA A 271 -21.44 -4.83 21.10
CA ALA A 271 -22.80 -5.10 21.55
C ALA A 271 -23.65 -3.83 21.60
N SER A 272 -23.10 -2.75 22.15
CA SER A 272 -23.79 -1.46 22.23
C SER A 272 -24.04 -0.83 20.84
N ALA A 273 -23.18 -1.17 19.87
CA ALA A 273 -23.31 -0.78 18.47
C ALA A 273 -24.30 -1.66 17.70
N GLY A 274 -24.75 -2.78 18.27
CA GLY A 274 -25.73 -3.68 17.66
C GLY A 274 -25.12 -4.75 16.75
N GLU A 275 -23.82 -4.99 16.81
CA GLU A 275 -23.18 -6.06 16.03
C GLU A 275 -23.62 -7.44 16.51
N GLY A 276 -23.79 -8.37 15.56
CA GLY A 276 -24.25 -9.73 15.84
C GLY A 276 -23.24 -10.56 16.64
N ALA A 277 -23.72 -11.56 17.38
CA ALA A 277 -22.89 -12.39 18.25
C ALA A 277 -21.75 -13.11 17.52
N THR A 278 -21.99 -13.62 16.30
CA THR A 278 -20.95 -14.29 15.49
C THR A 278 -19.85 -13.32 15.06
N PHE A 279 -20.22 -12.12 14.61
CA PHE A 279 -19.28 -11.06 14.25
C PHE A 279 -18.39 -10.68 15.43
N ARG A 280 -19.03 -10.46 16.59
CA ARG A 280 -18.36 -10.11 17.86
C ARG A 280 -17.37 -11.18 18.30
N ALA A 281 -17.78 -12.46 18.23
CA ALA A 281 -16.92 -13.58 18.61
C ALA A 281 -15.64 -13.64 17.77
N ALA A 282 -15.73 -13.42 16.45
CA ALA A 282 -14.57 -13.41 15.57
C ALA A 282 -13.58 -12.28 15.89
N VAL A 283 -14.08 -11.07 16.16
CA VAL A 283 -13.24 -9.92 16.56
C VAL A 283 -12.59 -10.16 17.92
N VAL A 284 -13.36 -10.64 18.90
CA VAL A 284 -12.86 -10.95 20.25
C VAL A 284 -11.79 -12.05 20.21
N GLU A 285 -11.97 -13.06 19.36
CA GLU A 285 -10.95 -14.09 19.12
C GLU A 285 -9.68 -13.47 18.53
N ALA A 286 -9.81 -12.59 17.53
CA ALA A 286 -8.68 -11.94 16.90
C ALA A 286 -7.87 -11.07 17.88
N ILE A 287 -8.53 -10.27 18.72
CA ILE A 287 -7.85 -9.46 19.75
C ILE A 287 -7.15 -10.35 20.77
N ARG A 288 -7.79 -11.42 21.27
CA ARG A 288 -7.15 -12.34 22.23
C ARG A 288 -5.94 -13.04 21.62
N TRP A 289 -5.99 -13.29 20.32
CA TRP A 289 -4.94 -13.98 19.60
C TRP A 289 -3.65 -13.14 19.44
N SER A 290 -3.73 -11.80 19.46
CA SER A 290 -2.51 -10.94 19.43
C SER A 290 -1.61 -11.12 20.65
N ALA A 291 -2.07 -11.72 21.75
CA ALA A 291 -1.19 -12.01 22.88
C ALA A 291 -0.07 -13.02 22.54
N ARG A 292 -0.24 -13.80 21.46
CA ARG A 292 0.67 -14.89 21.09
C ARG A 292 1.26 -14.76 19.70
N HIS A 293 0.55 -14.09 18.78
CA HIS A 293 0.94 -13.94 17.37
C HIS A 293 1.34 -15.28 16.70
N GLU A 294 0.73 -16.39 17.11
CA GLU A 294 1.06 -17.74 16.62
C GLU A 294 0.70 -17.88 15.14
N ARG A 295 1.60 -18.35 14.28
CA ARG A 295 1.31 -18.46 12.84
C ARG A 295 0.61 -19.77 12.47
N SER A 296 -0.43 -19.68 11.64
CA SER A 296 -1.02 -20.84 10.94
C SER A 296 -1.70 -20.44 9.63
N THR A 297 -1.48 -21.24 8.58
CA THR A 297 -2.14 -21.07 7.28
C THR A 297 -3.63 -21.45 7.32
N ALA A 298 -4.06 -22.20 8.35
CA ALA A 298 -5.45 -22.56 8.56
C ALA A 298 -6.29 -21.41 9.15
N HIS A 299 -5.68 -20.28 9.50
CA HIS A 299 -6.38 -19.12 10.05
C HIS A 299 -7.36 -18.48 9.07
N SER A 300 -8.39 -17.83 9.64
CA SER A 300 -9.37 -17.03 8.92
C SER A 300 -8.72 -15.84 8.22
N ALA A 301 -9.41 -15.26 7.23
CA ALA A 301 -8.94 -14.04 6.55
C ALA A 301 -8.75 -12.87 7.54
N LEU A 302 -9.62 -12.76 8.56
CA LEU A 302 -9.50 -11.77 9.63
C LEU A 302 -8.17 -11.91 10.40
N LEU A 303 -7.88 -13.11 10.92
CA LEU A 303 -6.66 -13.36 11.70
C LEU A 303 -5.39 -13.11 10.87
N LYS A 304 -5.41 -13.52 9.61
CA LYS A 304 -4.32 -13.28 8.66
C LYS A 304 -4.10 -11.79 8.39
N ALA A 305 -5.16 -11.06 8.10
CA ALA A 305 -5.09 -9.62 7.83
C ALA A 305 -4.73 -8.83 9.09
N PHE A 306 -5.19 -9.24 10.27
CA PHE A 306 -4.84 -8.60 11.52
C PHE A 306 -3.38 -8.85 11.92
N PHE A 307 -2.86 -10.07 11.71
CA PHE A 307 -1.44 -10.34 11.87
C PHE A 307 -0.59 -9.42 10.99
N ASP A 308 -0.95 -9.31 9.73
CA ASP A 308 -0.27 -8.46 8.77
C ASP A 308 -0.37 -6.97 9.15
N ALA A 309 -1.52 -6.53 9.67
CA ALA A 309 -1.74 -5.17 10.15
C ALA A 309 -0.83 -4.83 11.33
N ASP A 310 -0.85 -5.67 12.37
CA ASP A 310 -0.15 -5.42 13.63
C ASP A 310 1.37 -5.62 13.50
N MET A 311 1.79 -6.71 12.85
CA MET A 311 3.20 -7.06 12.70
C MET A 311 3.84 -6.43 11.46
N GLY A 312 3.06 -5.83 10.54
CA GLY A 312 3.54 -5.28 9.28
C GLY A 312 4.54 -4.12 9.44
N VAL A 313 4.49 -3.41 10.58
CA VAL A 313 5.46 -2.34 10.93
C VAL A 313 6.92 -2.81 10.87
N LEU A 314 7.16 -4.10 11.14
CA LEU A 314 8.49 -4.70 11.13
C LEU A 314 9.06 -4.80 9.71
N GLY A 315 8.20 -4.89 8.70
CA GLY A 315 8.53 -4.94 7.28
C GLY A 315 8.56 -3.57 6.58
N LEU A 316 8.46 -2.46 7.32
CA LEU A 316 8.52 -1.11 6.74
C LEU A 316 9.96 -0.69 6.38
N ALA A 317 10.07 0.44 5.68
CA ALA A 317 11.34 1.04 5.30
C ALA A 317 12.30 1.19 6.51
N PRO A 318 13.62 0.97 6.34
CA PRO A 318 14.55 0.87 7.47
C PRO A 318 14.57 2.09 8.41
N THR A 319 14.35 3.29 7.86
CA THR A 319 14.25 4.54 8.63
C THR A 319 13.02 4.55 9.54
N ARG A 320 11.85 4.15 9.00
CA ARG A 320 10.60 4.05 9.77
C ARG A 320 10.68 2.91 10.80
N TYR A 321 11.34 1.80 10.47
CA TYR A 321 11.64 0.73 11.41
C TYR A 321 12.50 1.24 12.59
N ASP A 322 13.53 2.05 12.33
CA ASP A 322 14.38 2.61 13.40
C ASP A 322 13.62 3.59 14.30
N GLU A 323 12.65 4.33 13.75
CA GLU A 323 11.70 5.11 14.56
C GLU A 323 10.81 4.21 15.41
N TYR A 324 10.26 3.14 14.83
CA TYR A 324 9.46 2.15 15.54
C TYR A 324 10.25 1.53 16.71
N ALA A 325 11.45 1.02 16.45
CA ALA A 325 12.27 0.34 17.44
C ALA A 325 12.68 1.29 18.60
N ARG A 326 12.97 2.56 18.29
CA ARG A 326 13.22 3.59 19.31
C ARG A 326 11.96 3.91 20.12
N ALA A 327 10.82 4.10 19.46
CA ALA A 327 9.56 4.39 20.13
C ALA A 327 9.15 3.26 21.09
N VAL A 328 9.23 1.99 20.65
CA VAL A 328 8.96 0.84 21.51
C VAL A 328 9.92 0.81 22.70
N ARG A 329 11.22 1.07 22.48
CA ARG A 329 12.18 1.14 23.60
C ARG A 329 11.78 2.20 24.61
N ASP A 330 11.51 3.42 24.16
CA ASP A 330 11.18 4.54 25.03
C ASP A 330 9.89 4.29 25.83
N GLU A 331 8.93 3.58 25.25
CA GLU A 331 7.69 3.19 25.92
C GLU A 331 7.92 2.16 27.05
N TYR A 332 8.72 1.13 26.80
CA TYR A 332 9.11 0.16 27.85
C TYR A 332 9.88 0.82 29.00
N LEU A 333 10.76 1.77 28.68
CA LEU A 333 11.49 2.54 29.70
C LEU A 333 10.53 3.42 30.52
N ALA A 334 9.56 4.07 29.86
CA ALA A 334 8.52 4.85 30.53
C ALA A 334 7.62 3.99 31.44
N GLY A 335 7.39 2.72 31.05
CA GLY A 335 6.71 1.70 31.86
C GLY A 335 7.55 1.12 33.02
N GLY A 336 8.76 1.62 33.26
CA GLY A 336 9.61 1.23 34.38
C GLY A 336 10.50 0.01 34.13
N VAL A 337 10.60 -0.48 32.88
CA VAL A 337 11.52 -1.56 32.54
C VAL A 337 12.94 -1.01 32.45
N ALA A 338 13.89 -1.64 33.13
CA ALA A 338 15.29 -1.22 33.08
C ALA A 338 15.87 -1.40 31.65
N SER A 339 16.72 -0.47 31.20
CA SER A 339 17.29 -0.52 29.84
C SER A 339 18.05 -1.81 29.53
N ALA A 340 18.71 -2.41 30.53
CA ALA A 340 19.40 -3.68 30.37
C ALA A 340 18.41 -4.85 30.17
N ASP A 341 17.30 -4.85 30.89
CA ASP A 341 16.24 -5.86 30.78
C ASP A 341 15.51 -5.75 29.45
N TYR A 342 15.19 -4.53 29.01
CA TYR A 342 14.64 -4.30 27.68
C TYR A 342 15.58 -4.82 26.58
N THR A 343 16.87 -4.48 26.64
CA THR A 343 17.83 -4.88 25.61
C THR A 343 17.95 -6.41 25.53
N ARG A 344 18.03 -7.08 26.69
CA ARG A 344 18.06 -8.54 26.79
C ARG A 344 16.77 -9.18 26.25
N GLY A 345 15.61 -8.66 26.64
CA GLY A 345 14.30 -9.14 26.18
C GLY A 345 14.10 -8.93 24.68
N ARG A 346 14.43 -7.75 24.16
CA ARG A 346 14.34 -7.43 22.73
C ARG A 346 15.28 -8.31 21.91
N PHE A 347 16.51 -8.54 22.35
CA PHE A 347 17.42 -9.47 21.68
C PHE A 347 16.86 -10.89 21.63
N ALA A 348 16.32 -11.40 22.75
CA ALA A 348 15.69 -12.72 22.80
C ALA A 348 14.46 -12.82 21.89
N PHE A 349 13.62 -11.78 21.85
CA PHE A 349 12.50 -11.68 20.92
C PHE A 349 12.97 -11.75 19.46
N LEU A 350 13.93 -10.92 19.07
CA LEU A 350 14.47 -10.90 17.70
C LEU A 350 15.05 -12.27 17.30
N GLN A 351 15.77 -12.94 18.21
CA GLN A 351 16.27 -14.29 17.98
C GLN A 351 15.14 -15.30 17.79
N SER A 352 14.15 -15.29 18.68
CA SER A 352 13.00 -16.19 18.61
C SER A 352 12.24 -16.00 17.32
N VAL A 353 11.95 -14.76 16.94
CA VAL A 353 11.26 -14.47 15.68
C VAL A 353 12.10 -14.99 14.51
N LEU A 354 13.38 -14.61 14.40
CA LEU A 354 14.24 -15.03 13.30
C LEU A 354 14.48 -16.55 13.21
N SER A 355 14.36 -17.30 14.31
CA SER A 355 14.49 -18.77 14.27
C SER A 355 13.26 -19.47 13.69
N HIS A 356 12.08 -18.84 13.79
CA HIS A 356 10.83 -19.36 13.21
C HIS A 356 10.60 -18.86 11.78
N VAL A 357 11.40 -17.89 11.34
CA VAL A 357 11.31 -17.31 10.01
C VAL A 357 12.25 -18.08 9.06
N GLY A 358 11.79 -19.24 8.57
CA GLY A 358 12.43 -20.00 7.48
C GLY A 358 12.36 -19.28 6.13
N GLU A 359 12.39 -19.96 4.98
CA GLU A 359 12.24 -19.30 3.66
C GLU A 359 10.78 -18.94 3.31
N GLU A 360 9.81 -19.44 4.07
CA GLU A 360 8.39 -19.18 3.82
C GLU A 360 8.02 -17.71 4.09
N PRO A 361 7.07 -17.13 3.33
CA PRO A 361 6.52 -15.81 3.59
C PRO A 361 6.06 -15.67 5.04
N ILE A 362 6.25 -14.51 5.67
CA ILE A 362 5.82 -14.27 7.06
C ILE A 362 4.40 -13.79 7.08
N TYR A 363 4.15 -12.77 6.26
CA TYR A 363 2.85 -12.18 6.08
C TYR A 363 1.99 -13.03 5.15
N PHE A 364 0.68 -12.94 5.32
CA PHE A 364 -0.29 -13.75 4.59
C PHE A 364 -0.79 -13.07 3.32
N GLY A 365 -0.96 -11.76 3.38
CA GLY A 365 -1.47 -10.91 2.32
C GLY A 365 -0.57 -9.71 2.00
N LEU A 366 0.47 -9.43 2.79
CA LEU A 366 1.53 -8.50 2.39
C LEU A 366 2.48 -9.15 1.38
N ASP A 367 3.16 -8.31 0.62
CA ASP A 367 4.00 -8.76 -0.49
C ASP A 367 5.38 -9.29 0.00
N PRO A 368 6.10 -10.06 -0.86
CA PRO A 368 7.40 -10.63 -0.50
C PRO A 368 8.49 -9.61 -0.13
N LEU A 369 8.39 -8.33 -0.52
CA LEU A 369 9.35 -7.32 -0.09
C LEU A 369 9.14 -6.94 1.37
N HIS A 370 7.89 -6.84 1.86
CA HIS A 370 7.63 -6.65 3.30
C HIS A 370 8.32 -7.76 4.11
N ASP A 371 8.25 -9.02 3.65
CA ASP A 371 8.98 -10.14 4.28
C ASP A 371 10.51 -9.96 4.22
N ALA A 372 11.04 -9.50 3.09
CA ALA A 372 12.47 -9.28 2.93
C ALA A 372 12.98 -8.14 3.82
N LEU A 373 12.25 -7.02 3.89
CA LEU A 373 12.53 -5.89 4.76
C LEU A 373 12.42 -6.27 6.23
N PHE A 374 11.39 -7.03 6.59
CA PHE A 374 11.24 -7.61 7.93
C PHE A 374 12.52 -8.35 8.33
N ARG A 375 12.99 -9.26 7.47
CA ARG A 375 14.17 -10.08 7.76
C ARG A 375 15.42 -9.21 7.87
N ALA A 376 15.58 -8.23 6.97
CA ALA A 376 16.72 -7.32 6.97
C ALA A 376 16.74 -6.45 8.24
N ASN A 377 15.61 -5.83 8.58
CA ASN A 377 15.44 -4.97 9.76
C ASN A 377 15.71 -5.74 11.06
N LEU A 378 15.10 -6.91 11.25
CA LEU A 378 15.29 -7.71 12.46
C LEU A 378 16.71 -8.23 12.60
N ARG A 379 17.36 -8.65 11.50
CA ARG A 379 18.77 -9.08 11.53
C ARG A 379 19.69 -7.91 11.89
N ARG A 380 19.49 -6.74 11.28
CA ARG A 380 20.25 -5.52 11.58
C ARG A 380 20.11 -5.15 13.05
N GLU A 381 18.88 -5.03 13.57
CA GLU A 381 18.66 -4.66 14.97
C GLU A 381 19.28 -5.68 15.94
N ARG A 382 19.17 -6.98 15.64
CA ARG A 382 19.77 -8.03 16.46
C ARG A 382 21.29 -7.88 16.50
N ASP A 383 21.93 -7.66 15.36
CA ASP A 383 23.38 -7.59 15.24
C ASP A 383 23.92 -6.32 15.92
N ASP A 384 23.22 -5.19 15.82
CA ASP A 384 23.55 -3.94 16.52
C ASP A 384 23.48 -4.08 18.04
N ARG A 385 22.61 -4.95 18.56
CA ARG A 385 22.45 -5.22 20.00
C ARG A 385 23.38 -6.30 20.56
N ARG A 386 24.15 -6.97 19.68
CA ARG A 386 25.15 -7.98 20.07
C ARG A 386 26.49 -7.36 20.46
N ALA A 387 26.80 -6.20 19.89
CA ALA A 387 27.98 -5.38 20.19
C ALA A 387 27.76 -4.56 21.47
#